data_AF-A0A519QED2-F1
#
_entry.id   AF-A0A519QED2-F1
#
_cell.length_a   1.000
_cell.length_b   1.000
_cell.length_c   1.000
_cell.angle_alpha   90.00
_cell.angle_beta   90.00
_cell.angle_gamma   90.00
#
_symmetry.space_group_name_H-M   'P 1'
#
loop_
_entity.id
_entity.type
_entity.pdbx_description
1 polymer ?
#
loop_
_entity_poly.entity_id
_entity_poly.type
_entity_poly.pdbx_seq_one_letter_code
_entity_poly.pdbx_strand_id
1 'polypeptide(L)'
;MPQLGDRRVDDARVDLSCMVQADGRLTACQVENELPGRLGFGRAALEGAPTARVRMPLPHPDRPIYFTQSWHMHAPGHRRAPPVD
;
A
#
# COMPACT_ATOMS: atom_id res chain seq x y z
N MET A 1 20.60 -10.47 -8.22
CA MET A 1 19.62 -9.46 -7.76
C MET A 1 20.29 -8.64 -6.66
N PRO A 2 20.72 -7.39 -6.90
CA PRO A 2 21.41 -6.63 -5.87
C PRO A 2 20.40 -6.23 -4.78
N GLN A 3 20.63 -6.71 -3.56
CA GLN A 3 19.93 -6.21 -2.38
C GLN A 3 20.47 -4.81 -2.11
N LEU A 4 19.59 -3.80 -2.20
CA LEU A 4 19.96 -2.40 -2.05
C LEU A 4 20.31 -2.13 -0.57
N GLY A 5 21.57 -2.42 -0.21
CA GLY A 5 22.15 -2.00 1.04
C GLY A 5 22.27 -0.48 1.07
N ASP A 6 21.75 0.12 2.14
CA ASP A 6 22.16 1.43 2.65
C ASP A 6 21.86 2.68 1.81
N ARG A 7 20.75 2.69 1.05
CA ARG A 7 20.17 3.94 0.52
C ARG A 7 18.85 4.20 1.21
N ARG A 8 18.67 5.42 1.77
CA ARG A 8 17.38 5.90 2.25
C ARG A 8 16.35 5.62 1.16
N VAL A 9 15.34 4.81 1.50
CA VAL A 9 14.25 4.49 0.61
C VAL A 9 13.21 5.57 0.83
N ASP A 10 13.29 6.61 0.00
CA ASP A 10 12.33 7.71 0.04
C ASP A 10 11.01 7.32 -0.66
N ASP A 11 11.05 6.33 -1.56
CA ASP A 11 9.91 5.87 -2.34
C ASP A 11 9.77 4.35 -2.38
N ALA A 12 8.54 3.87 -2.31
CA ALA A 12 8.19 2.47 -2.45
C ALA A 12 6.95 2.27 -3.33
N ARG A 13 6.86 1.10 -3.96
CA ARG A 13 5.67 0.61 -4.65
C ARG A 13 5.14 -0.62 -3.92
N VAL A 14 3.85 -0.61 -3.59
CA VAL A 14 3.13 -1.74 -3.01
C VAL A 14 1.97 -2.09 -3.92
N ASP A 15 1.83 -3.36 -4.28
CA ASP A 15 0.65 -3.85 -4.98
C ASP A 15 -0.27 -4.56 -3.98
N LEU A 16 -1.49 -4.05 -3.82
CA LEU A 16 -2.53 -4.61 -2.93
C LEU A 16 -3.65 -5.24 -3.74
N SER A 17 -3.99 -6.50 -3.50
CA SER A 17 -5.23 -7.11 -3.97
C SER A 17 -6.33 -6.85 -2.94
N CYS A 18 -7.36 -6.08 -3.29
CA CYS A 18 -8.48 -5.77 -2.39
C CYS A 18 -9.82 -6.06 -3.03
N MET A 19 -10.80 -6.46 -2.22
CA MET A 19 -12.21 -6.46 -2.59
C MET A 19 -12.77 -5.04 -2.51
N VAL A 20 -13.34 -4.56 -3.62
CA VAL A 20 -13.98 -3.24 -3.68
C VAL A 20 -15.49 -3.38 -3.42
N GLN A 21 -16.00 -2.62 -2.46
CA GLN A 21 -17.43 -2.57 -2.15
C GLN A 21 -18.19 -1.62 -3.10
N ALA A 22 -19.51 -1.73 -3.13
CA ALA A 22 -20.39 -0.93 -4.00
C ALA A 22 -20.26 0.60 -3.78
N ASP A 23 -19.75 1.04 -2.63
CA ASP A 23 -19.48 2.44 -2.30
C ASP A 23 -18.00 2.84 -2.45
N GLY A 24 -17.20 2.00 -3.11
CA GLY A 24 -15.80 2.27 -3.40
C GLY A 24 -14.85 2.05 -2.22
N ARG A 25 -15.33 1.55 -1.07
CA ARG A 25 -14.45 1.13 0.03
C ARG A 25 -13.63 -0.10 -0.34
N LEU A 26 -12.40 -0.15 0.16
CA LEU A 26 -11.51 -1.31 0.06
C LEU A 26 -11.64 -2.18 1.31
N THR A 27 -11.78 -3.48 1.09
CA THR A 27 -11.87 -4.50 2.15
C THR A 27 -11.10 -5.75 1.74
N ALA A 28 -10.83 -6.65 2.69
CA ALA A 28 -10.13 -7.92 2.44
C ALA A 28 -8.81 -7.75 1.65
N CYS A 29 -8.05 -6.70 1.96
CA CYS A 29 -6.81 -6.38 1.26
C CYS A 29 -5.67 -7.32 1.64
N GLN A 30 -4.86 -7.69 0.65
CA GLN A 30 -3.64 -8.49 0.81
C GLN A 30 -2.49 -7.85 0.03
N VAL A 31 -1.27 -7.95 0.57
CA VAL A 31 -0.06 -7.49 -0.13
C VAL A 31 0.37 -8.57 -1.10
N GLU A 32 0.32 -8.25 -2.40
CA GLU A 32 0.83 -9.11 -3.46
C GLU A 32 2.32 -8.86 -3.70
N ASN A 33 2.75 -7.60 -3.56
CA ASN A 33 4.13 -7.20 -3.84
C ASN A 33 4.53 -5.94 -3.06
N GLU A 34 5.80 -5.84 -2.67
CA GLU A 34 6.42 -4.68 -2.04
C GLU A 34 7.81 -4.47 -2.65
N LEU A 35 8.08 -3.27 -3.17
CA LEU A 35 9.35 -2.88 -3.78
C LEU A 35 9.80 -1.50 -3.27
N PRO A 36 10.94 -1.39 -2.57
CA PRO A 36 11.79 -2.49 -2.13
C PRO A 36 11.09 -3.33 -1.05
N GLY A 37 11.21 -4.65 -1.14
CA GLY A 37 10.52 -5.56 -0.23
C GLY A 37 11.14 -5.61 1.17
N ARG A 38 10.32 -6.02 2.15
CA ARG A 38 10.70 -6.25 3.56
C ARG A 38 11.10 -4.98 4.34
N LEU A 39 10.52 -3.84 3.99
CA LEU A 39 10.74 -2.56 4.68
C LEU A 39 9.50 -2.08 5.45
N GLY A 40 8.37 -2.80 5.32
CA GLY A 40 7.15 -2.54 6.08
C GLY A 40 6.17 -1.61 5.36
N PHE A 41 6.45 -1.23 4.11
CA PHE A 41 5.52 -0.47 3.29
C PHE A 41 4.23 -1.24 3.02
N GLY A 42 4.29 -2.57 2.85
CA GLY A 42 3.11 -3.40 2.68
C GLY A 42 2.17 -3.32 3.88
N ARG A 43 2.71 -3.36 5.11
CA ARG A 43 1.92 -3.18 6.34
C ARG A 43 1.30 -1.78 6.40
N ALA A 44 2.08 -0.74 6.13
CA ALA A 44 1.58 0.64 6.13
C ALA A 44 0.48 0.84 5.06
N ALA A 45 0.60 0.22 3.89
CA ALA A 45 -0.43 0.25 2.85
C ALA A 45 -1.71 -0.45 3.32
N LEU A 46 -1.62 -1.61 3.98
CA LEU A 46 -2.77 -2.29 4.58
C LEU A 46 -3.48 -1.44 5.64
N GLU A 47 -2.72 -0.74 6.48
CA GLU A 47 -3.28 0.19 7.49
C GLU A 47 -3.97 1.41 6.85
N GLY A 48 -3.50 1.85 5.68
CA GLY A 48 -4.12 2.95 4.92
C GLY A 48 -5.36 2.52 4.12
N ALA A 49 -5.44 1.27 3.68
CA ALA A 49 -6.50 0.75 2.80
C ALA A 49 -7.94 1.06 3.26
N PRO A 50 -8.31 0.96 4.55
CA PRO A 50 -9.67 1.29 5.01
C PRO A 50 -10.10 2.74 4.73
N THR A 51 -9.14 3.67 4.63
CA THR A 51 -9.40 5.09 4.38
C THR A 51 -9.41 5.44 2.88
N ALA A 52 -8.80 4.62 2.05
CA ALA A 52 -8.77 4.81 0.60
C ALA A 52 -10.16 4.58 -0.03
N ARG A 53 -10.38 5.19 -1.19
CA ARG A 53 -11.60 5.06 -1.99
C ARG A 53 -11.25 4.88 -3.45
N VAL A 54 -11.95 3.96 -4.11
CA VAL A 54 -11.89 3.82 -5.56
C VAL A 54 -12.82 4.85 -6.20
N ARG A 55 -12.37 5.48 -7.27
CA ARG A 55 -13.21 6.37 -8.07
C ARG A 55 -14.25 5.54 -8.82
N MET A 56 -15.52 5.88 -8.63
CA MET A 56 -16.67 5.18 -9.21
C MET A 56 -17.12 5.79 -10.56
N PRO A 57 -17.86 5.04 -11.40
CA PRO A 57 -18.37 3.68 -11.18
C PRO A 57 -17.37 2.56 -11.49
N LEU A 58 -17.48 1.44 -10.77
CA LEU A 58 -16.81 0.20 -11.16
C LEU A 58 -17.49 -0.43 -12.38
N PRO A 59 -16.74 -1.12 -13.25
CA PRO A 59 -17.32 -2.07 -14.17
C PRO A 59 -18.01 -3.18 -13.37
N HIS A 60 -19.29 -3.45 -13.63
CA HIS A 60 -20.11 -4.46 -12.93
C HIS A 60 -20.33 -4.20 -11.42
N PRO A 61 -21.25 -3.29 -11.05
CA PRO A 61 -21.55 -2.99 -9.64
C PRO A 61 -22.13 -4.17 -8.85
N ASP A 62 -22.61 -5.22 -9.54
CA ASP A 62 -23.34 -6.33 -8.93
C ASP A 62 -22.43 -7.50 -8.49
N ARG A 63 -21.12 -7.43 -8.71
CA ARG A 63 -20.17 -8.50 -8.34
C ARG A 63 -18.99 -7.94 -7.55
N PRO A 64 -18.56 -8.60 -6.46
CA PRO A 64 -17.33 -8.22 -5.78
C PRO A 64 -16.15 -8.44 -6.72
N ILE A 65 -15.38 -7.39 -6.96
CA ILE A 65 -14.19 -7.43 -7.80
C ILE A 65 -12.98 -7.29 -6.89
N TYR A 66 -12.04 -8.22 -7.03
CA TYR A 66 -10.70 -8.04 -6.51
C TYR A 66 -9.90 -7.22 -7.52
N PHE A 67 -9.39 -6.08 -7.07
CA PHE A 67 -8.56 -5.20 -7.89
C PHE A 67 -7.17 -5.09 -7.28
N THR A 68 -6.15 -5.37 -8.09
CA THR A 68 -4.75 -5.11 -7.73
C THR A 68 -4.48 -3.62 -7.90
N GLN A 69 -4.23 -2.94 -6.80
CA GLN A 69 -3.94 -1.52 -6.74
C GLN A 69 -2.46 -1.30 -6.52
N SER A 70 -1.85 -0.47 -7.35
CA SER A 70 -0.44 -0.10 -7.23
C SER A 70 -0.30 1.23 -6.50
N TRP A 71 0.20 1.17 -5.28
CA TRP A 71 0.35 2.30 -4.39
C TRP A 71 1.79 2.79 -4.42
N HIS A 72 1.97 4.04 -4.79
CA HIS A 72 3.26 4.73 -4.69
C HIS A 72 3.30 5.46 -3.36
N MET A 73 4.25 5.08 -2.51
CA MET A 73 4.37 5.57 -1.15
C MET A 73 5.64 6.39 -1.04
N HIS A 74 5.51 7.60 -0.47
CA HIS A 74 6.66 8.41 -0.11
C HIS A 74 6.85 8.34 1.41
N ALA A 75 8.05 7.93 1.84
CA ALA A 75 8.45 7.99 3.23
C ALA A 75 9.49 9.11 3.37
N PRO A 76 9.08 10.34 3.74
CA PRO A 76 10.05 11.38 4.02
C PRO A 76 10.96 10.86 5.13
N GLY A 77 12.27 10.80 4.85
CA GLY A 77 13.27 10.22 5.74
C GLY A 77 12.97 10.58 7.19
N HIS A 78 12.56 9.57 7.95
CA HIS A 78 12.08 9.75 9.32
C HIS A 78 13.19 10.44 10.09
N ARG A 79 12.93 11.66 10.59
CA ARG A 79 13.80 12.25 11.61
C ARG A 79 13.92 11.21 12.71
N ARG A 80 15.12 10.68 12.94
CA ARG A 80 15.41 9.88 14.13
C ARG A 80 14.88 10.70 15.31
N ALA A 81 13.97 10.13 16.10
CA ALA A 81 13.66 10.70 17.39
C ALA A 81 14.98 10.85 18.15
N PRO A 82 15.23 11.96 18.86
CA PRO A 82 16.41 12.05 19.71
C PRO A 82 16.40 10.87 20.69
N PRO A 83 17.57 10.27 21.01
CA PRO A 83 17.63 9.22 22.02
C PRO A 83 17.00 9.75 23.30
N VAL A 84 16.12 8.94 23.89
CA VAL A 84 15.61 9.21 25.24
C VAL A 84 16.71 8.74 26.19
N ASP A 85 17.22 9.67 26.98
CA ASP A 85 18.22 9.46 28.04
C ASP A 85 17.70 8.49 29.11
#